data_AF-A0A925LFK2-F1
#
_entry.id   AF-A0A925LFK2-F1
#
_cell.length_a   1.000
_cell.length_b   1.000
_cell.length_c   1.000
_cell.angle_alpha   90.00
_cell.angle_beta   90.00
_cell.angle_gamma   90.00
#
_symmetry.space_group_name_H-M   'P 1'
#
loop_
_entity.id
_entity.type
_entity.pdbx_description
1 polymer ?
#
loop_
_entity_poly.entity_id
_entity_poly.type
_entity_poly.pdbx_seq_one_letter_code
_entity_poly.pdbx_strand_id
1 'polypeptide(L)'
;MGNAIGKLFSVLLAVLLLFIVPLMNMFEQQDQTTRIFVLTETTKFVDAVRNTGHIKPQMYEEFYAKLSATQNRYKITLEHRHIKFDPIYSDPMDPSTFEEDYAVNESAYYTQDIMAVLFPDLGLGNTYSLSSGDSFLVSVENSTKTFGTKVRQLFFGGNLPTQSIFVKYGGMIK
;
A
#
# COMPACT_ATOMS: atom_id res chain seq x y z
N MET A 1 37.49 -13.33 -45.88
CA MET A 1 36.91 -11.98 -45.78
C MET A 1 35.57 -11.92 -44.99
N GLY A 2 35.06 -13.04 -44.44
CA GLY A 2 33.81 -13.05 -43.65
C GLY A 2 33.89 -12.45 -42.23
N ASN A 3 35.08 -12.11 -41.72
CA ASN A 3 35.26 -11.59 -40.36
C ASN A 3 35.02 -10.08 -40.22
N ALA A 4 35.01 -9.31 -41.32
CA ALA A 4 34.86 -7.85 -41.24
C ALA A 4 33.42 -7.42 -40.90
N ILE A 5 32.42 -8.06 -41.52
CA ILE A 5 31.00 -7.79 -41.27
C ILE A 5 30.61 -8.22 -39.85
N GLY A 6 31.06 -9.40 -39.41
CA GLY A 6 30.83 -9.86 -38.03
C GLY A 6 31.47 -8.96 -36.98
N LYS A 7 32.71 -8.49 -37.21
CA LYS A 7 33.37 -7.52 -36.32
C LYS A 7 32.63 -6.19 -36.26
N LEU A 8 32.18 -5.67 -37.41
CA LEU A 8 31.39 -4.44 -37.46
C LEU A 8 30.06 -4.58 -36.70
N PHE A 9 29.39 -5.72 -36.87
CA PHE A 9 28.16 -6.03 -36.14
C PHE A 9 28.39 -6.15 -34.64
N SER A 10 29.46 -6.84 -34.20
CA SER A 10 29.79 -6.98 -32.78
C SER A 10 30.14 -5.64 -32.13
N VAL A 11 30.85 -4.75 -32.84
CA VAL A 11 31.15 -3.40 -32.33
C VAL A 11 29.87 -2.58 -32.22
N LEU A 12 28.99 -2.63 -33.22
CA LEU A 12 27.70 -1.94 -33.18
C LEU A 12 26.81 -2.45 -32.04
N LEU A 13 26.78 -3.77 -31.83
CA LEU A 13 26.07 -4.38 -30.71
C LEU A 13 26.66 -3.97 -29.35
N ALA A 14 27.99 -3.92 -29.23
CA ALA A 14 28.67 -3.49 -28.00
C ALA A 14 28.34 -2.03 -27.66
N VAL A 15 28.35 -1.14 -28.66
CA VAL A 15 27.94 0.26 -28.47
C VAL A 15 26.48 0.35 -28.04
N LEU A 16 25.60 -0.45 -28.65
CA LEU A 16 24.18 -0.49 -28.30
C LEU A 16 23.96 -0.96 -26.84
N LEU A 17 24.70 -1.98 -26.38
CA LEU A 17 24.66 -2.46 -24.99
C LEU A 17 25.12 -1.39 -24.00
N LEU A 18 26.11 -0.56 -24.35
CA LEU A 18 26.55 0.56 -23.51
C LEU A 18 25.46 1.61 -23.28
N PHE A 19 24.43 1.68 -24.13
CA PHE A 19 23.26 2.54 -23.92
C PHE A 19 22.11 1.83 -23.21
N ILE A 20 21.86 0.56 -23.50
CA ILE A 20 20.76 -0.19 -22.84
C ILE A 20 20.99 -0.32 -21.34
N VAL A 21 22.20 -0.72 -20.92
CA VAL A 21 22.50 -0.99 -19.51
C VAL A 21 22.25 0.24 -18.61
N PRO A 22 22.79 1.45 -18.91
CA PRO A 22 22.49 2.62 -18.09
C PRO A 22 21.02 3.03 -18.17
N LEU A 23 20.36 2.85 -19.31
CA LEU A 23 18.91 3.10 -19.43
C LEU A 23 18.09 2.20 -18.49
N MET A 24 18.45 0.90 -18.41
CA MET A 24 17.80 -0.03 -17.48
C MET A 24 18.02 0.38 -16.02
N ASN A 25 19.25 0.72 -15.65
CA ASN A 25 19.57 1.22 -14.31
C ASN A 25 18.78 2.49 -13.95
N MET A 26 18.55 3.38 -14.93
CA MET A 26 17.77 4.59 -14.71
C MET A 26 16.30 4.27 -14.41
N PHE A 27 15.71 3.30 -15.11
CA PHE A 27 14.34 2.85 -14.83
C PHE A 27 14.22 2.14 -13.47
N GLU A 28 15.22 1.36 -13.07
CA GLU A 28 15.24 0.74 -11.73
C GLU A 28 15.30 1.80 -10.64
N GLN A 29 16.13 2.83 -10.80
CA GLN A 29 16.18 3.96 -9.86
C GLN A 29 14.84 4.71 -9.82
N GLN A 30 14.20 4.93 -10.97
CA GLN A 30 12.88 5.55 -11.03
C GLN A 30 11.81 4.74 -10.26
N ASP A 31 11.82 3.42 -10.40
CA ASP A 31 10.92 2.52 -9.67
C ASP A 31 11.20 2.56 -8.16
N GLN A 32 12.47 2.60 -7.76
CA GLN A 32 12.87 2.76 -6.35
C GLN A 32 12.43 4.10 -5.75
N THR A 33 12.63 5.21 -6.46
CA THR A 33 12.15 6.53 -6.04
C THR A 33 10.64 6.53 -5.86
N THR A 34 9.91 5.93 -6.80
CA THR A 34 8.45 5.79 -6.71
C THR A 34 8.04 5.00 -5.47
N ARG A 35 8.73 3.90 -5.16
CA ARG A 35 8.45 3.10 -3.95
C ARG A 35 8.68 3.90 -2.66
N ILE A 36 9.76 4.67 -2.57
CA ILE A 36 10.07 5.51 -1.40
C ILE A 36 9.02 6.61 -1.24
N PHE A 37 8.59 7.22 -2.35
CA PHE A 37 7.53 8.22 -2.34
C PHE A 37 6.21 7.64 -1.83
N VAL A 38 5.78 6.49 -2.35
CA VAL A 38 4.57 5.78 -1.90
C VAL A 38 4.66 5.43 -0.41
N LEU A 39 5.81 4.93 0.06
CA LEU A 39 6.05 4.66 1.48
C LEU A 39 5.89 5.93 2.32
N THR A 40 6.50 7.03 1.91
CA THR A 40 6.46 8.29 2.64
C THR A 40 5.05 8.85 2.73
N GLU A 41 4.28 8.86 1.64
CA GLU A 41 2.89 9.33 1.67
C GLU A 41 1.98 8.39 2.45
N THR A 42 2.22 7.07 2.41
CA THR A 42 1.48 6.10 3.23
C THR A 42 1.76 6.31 4.71
N THR A 43 3.03 6.52 5.09
CA THR A 43 3.41 6.81 6.47
C THR A 43 2.78 8.12 6.95
N LYS A 44 2.83 9.20 6.15
CA LYS A 44 2.17 10.48 6.50
C LYS A 44 0.68 10.31 6.73
N PHE A 45 -0.01 9.55 5.86
CA PHE A 45 -1.43 9.29 6.01
C PHE A 45 -1.72 8.51 7.30
N VAL A 46 -1.02 7.40 7.53
CA VAL A 46 -1.18 6.59 8.75
C VAL A 46 -0.88 7.39 10.00
N ASP A 47 0.21 8.17 10.03
CA ASP A 47 0.57 8.97 11.19
C ASP A 47 -0.43 10.10 11.45
N ALA A 48 -1.00 10.70 10.40
CA ALA A 48 -2.07 11.68 10.55
C ALA A 48 -3.32 11.03 11.17
N VAL A 49 -3.71 9.83 10.72
CA VAL A 49 -4.83 9.07 11.31
C VAL A 49 -4.52 8.70 12.77
N ARG A 50 -3.30 8.22 13.06
CA ARG A 50 -2.88 7.84 14.42
C ARG A 50 -2.84 8.99 15.40
N ASN A 51 -2.50 10.20 14.94
CA ASN A 51 -2.43 11.39 15.79
C ASN A 51 -3.80 12.07 15.96
N THR A 52 -4.71 11.93 15.00
CA THR A 52 -6.04 12.56 15.06
C THR A 52 -7.13 11.62 15.59
N GLY A 53 -6.89 10.31 15.55
CA GLY A 53 -7.86 9.27 15.92
C GLY A 53 -8.99 9.10 14.90
N HIS A 54 -8.98 9.82 13.77
CA HIS A 54 -10.09 9.86 12.82
C HIS A 54 -9.60 9.91 11.38
N ILE A 55 -10.35 9.34 10.44
CA ILE A 55 -10.10 9.41 8.99
C ILE A 55 -11.17 10.32 8.37
N LYS A 56 -10.74 11.44 7.78
CA LYS A 56 -11.62 12.32 7.01
C LYS A 56 -11.62 11.92 5.53
N PRO A 57 -12.73 12.09 4.80
CA PRO A 57 -12.79 11.81 3.35
C PRO A 57 -11.69 12.54 2.57
N GLN A 58 -11.49 13.82 2.86
CA GLN A 58 -10.44 14.64 2.24
C GLN A 58 -9.03 14.07 2.44
N MET A 59 -8.72 13.52 3.63
CA MET A 59 -7.39 12.93 3.88
C MET A 59 -7.13 11.73 2.97
N TYR A 60 -8.16 10.92 2.74
CA TYR A 60 -8.07 9.78 1.84
C TYR A 60 -7.99 10.21 0.38
N GLU A 61 -8.79 11.20 -0.05
CA GLU A 61 -8.74 11.75 -1.41
C GLU A 61 -7.38 12.36 -1.75
N GLU A 62 -6.82 13.16 -0.84
CA GLU A 62 -5.48 13.74 -1.01
C GLU A 62 -4.41 12.64 -1.09
N PHE A 63 -4.49 11.62 -0.25
CA PHE A 63 -3.61 10.46 -0.30
C PHE A 63 -3.71 9.72 -1.64
N TYR A 64 -4.94 9.43 -2.08
CA TYR A 64 -5.21 8.77 -3.36
C TYR A 64 -4.73 9.60 -4.56
N ALA A 65 -4.94 10.92 -4.54
CA ALA A 65 -4.52 11.83 -5.59
C ALA A 65 -2.99 11.87 -5.72
N LYS A 66 -2.26 11.93 -4.60
CA LYS A 66 -0.79 11.89 -4.59
C LYS A 66 -0.24 10.57 -5.11
N LEU A 67 -0.85 9.44 -4.75
CA LEU A 67 -0.46 8.15 -5.30
C LEU A 67 -0.74 8.09 -6.81
N SER A 68 -1.91 8.54 -7.24
CA SER A 68 -2.27 8.57 -8.66
C SER A 68 -1.37 9.48 -9.51
N ALA A 69 -0.76 10.50 -8.91
CA ALA A 69 0.20 11.38 -9.57
C ALA A 69 1.49 10.66 -10.04
N THR A 70 1.82 9.48 -9.49
CA THR A 70 2.99 8.70 -9.93
C THR A 70 2.77 7.96 -11.26
N GLN A 71 1.61 8.13 -11.91
CA GLN A 71 1.22 7.46 -13.15
C GLN A 71 1.14 5.93 -13.05
N ASN A 72 1.10 5.38 -11.83
CA ASN A 72 0.88 3.97 -11.58
C ASN A 72 -0.50 3.75 -10.95
N ARG A 73 -1.10 2.58 -11.20
CA ARG A 73 -2.33 2.18 -10.53
C ARG A 73 -1.99 1.41 -9.27
N TYR A 74 -2.59 1.81 -8.15
CA TYR A 74 -2.41 1.16 -6.86
C TYR A 74 -3.72 0.56 -6.35
N LYS A 75 -3.60 -0.59 -5.70
CA LYS A 75 -4.61 -1.17 -4.84
C LYS A 75 -4.26 -0.77 -3.41
N ILE A 76 -5.17 -0.05 -2.76
CA ILE A 76 -5.01 0.40 -1.37
C ILE A 76 -5.92 -0.47 -0.51
N THR A 77 -5.34 -1.12 0.49
CA THR A 77 -6.05 -1.91 1.48
C THR A 77 -5.88 -1.26 2.85
N LEU A 78 -7.00 -0.90 3.46
CA LEU A 78 -7.09 -0.41 4.84
C LEU A 78 -7.60 -1.53 5.74
N GLU A 79 -7.02 -1.62 6.94
CA GLU A 79 -7.40 -2.53 8.00
C GLU A 79 -7.38 -1.79 9.33
N HIS A 80 -8.47 -1.89 10.09
CA HIS A 80 -8.62 -1.35 11.42
C HIS A 80 -8.98 -2.49 12.36
N ARG A 81 -8.23 -2.68 13.45
CA ARG A 81 -8.56 -3.67 14.48
C ARG A 81 -8.76 -2.99 15.82
N HIS A 82 -9.93 -3.21 16.39
CA HIS A 82 -10.40 -2.64 17.64
C HIS A 82 -10.48 -3.71 18.71
N ILE A 83 -9.85 -3.46 19.86
CA ILE A 83 -9.84 -4.39 20.99
C ILE A 83 -11.03 -4.06 21.89
N LYS A 84 -11.86 -5.07 22.17
CA LYS A 84 -12.98 -5.00 23.11
C LYS A 84 -12.70 -5.89 24.31
N PHE A 85 -13.07 -5.40 25.49
CA PHE A 85 -13.03 -6.14 26.74
C PHE A 85 -14.46 -6.49 27.12
N ASP A 86 -14.83 -7.76 26.91
CA ASP A 86 -16.15 -8.25 27.24
C ASP A 86 -16.09 -8.90 28.63
N PRO A 87 -16.88 -8.44 29.63
CA PRO A 87 -16.88 -9.03 30.96
C PRO A 87 -17.36 -10.48 30.91
N ILE A 88 -16.65 -11.37 31.63
CA ILE A 88 -17.01 -12.78 31.74
C ILE A 88 -18.02 -12.94 32.88
N TYR A 89 -19.17 -13.50 32.54
CA TYR A 89 -20.22 -13.86 33.49
C TYR A 89 -20.39 -15.37 33.52
N SER A 90 -20.57 -15.94 34.72
CA SER A 90 -20.91 -17.36 34.88
C SER A 90 -22.30 -17.67 34.30
N ASP A 91 -23.24 -16.72 34.43
CA ASP A 91 -24.54 -16.71 33.75
C ASP A 91 -24.68 -15.41 32.92
N PRO A 92 -24.75 -15.49 31.58
CA PRO A 92 -24.87 -14.33 30.70
C PRO A 92 -26.09 -13.44 30.96
N MET A 93 -27.11 -13.93 31.67
CA MET A 93 -28.36 -13.20 31.96
C MET A 93 -28.41 -12.57 33.35
N ASP A 94 -27.43 -12.86 34.22
CA ASP A 94 -27.36 -12.31 35.58
C ASP A 94 -26.12 -11.43 35.76
N PRO A 95 -26.27 -10.09 35.79
CA PRO A 95 -25.19 -9.14 35.99
C PRO A 95 -24.43 -9.30 37.32
N SER A 96 -24.98 -10.04 38.29
CA SER A 96 -24.35 -10.29 39.58
C SER A 96 -23.32 -11.44 39.56
N THR A 97 -23.25 -12.20 38.46
CA THR A 97 -22.34 -13.36 38.30
C THR A 97 -21.02 -13.00 37.61
N PHE A 98 -20.62 -11.73 37.65
CA PHE A 98 -19.36 -11.26 37.09
C PHE A 98 -18.17 -11.94 37.78
N GLU A 99 -17.32 -12.61 37.01
CA GLU A 99 -16.17 -13.38 37.54
C GLU A 99 -14.89 -12.55 37.71
N GLU A 100 -14.99 -11.21 37.70
CA GLU A 100 -13.83 -10.29 37.76
C GLU A 100 -12.82 -10.44 36.61
N ASP A 101 -13.19 -11.17 35.55
CA ASP A 101 -12.34 -11.42 34.37
C ASP A 101 -12.97 -10.86 33.08
N TYR A 102 -12.13 -10.55 32.10
CA TYR A 102 -12.52 -9.96 30.82
C TYR A 102 -11.99 -10.80 29.65
N ALA A 103 -12.90 -11.22 28.78
CA ALA A 103 -12.54 -11.78 27.50
C ALA A 103 -12.05 -10.66 26.57
N VAL A 104 -10.87 -10.85 26.00
CA VAL A 104 -10.30 -9.92 25.01
C VAL A 104 -10.76 -10.37 23.63
N ASN A 105 -11.68 -9.60 23.03
CA ASN A 105 -12.18 -9.84 21.68
C ASN A 105 -11.66 -8.76 20.72
N GLU A 106 -11.33 -9.15 19.48
CA GLU A 106 -10.83 -8.24 18.45
C GLU A 106 -11.88 -8.09 17.34
N SER A 107 -12.32 -6.86 17.07
CA SER A 107 -13.17 -6.54 15.93
C SER A 107 -12.31 -6.00 14.80
N ALA A 108 -12.25 -6.70 13.67
CA ALA A 108 -11.55 -6.27 12.47
C ALA A 108 -12.51 -5.63 11.47
N TYR A 109 -12.19 -4.41 11.04
CA TYR A 109 -12.89 -3.67 9.99
C TYR A 109 -11.95 -3.52 8.80
N TYR A 110 -12.47 -3.83 7.62
CA TYR A 110 -11.69 -3.82 6.39
C TYR A 110 -12.02 -2.61 5.52
N THR A 111 -11.37 -2.55 4.36
CA THR A 111 -11.46 -1.40 3.45
C THR A 111 -12.90 -1.09 3.05
N GLN A 112 -13.74 -2.10 2.84
CA GLN A 112 -15.15 -1.90 2.45
C GLN A 112 -15.94 -1.19 3.56
N ASP A 113 -15.76 -1.62 4.82
CA ASP A 113 -16.45 -1.03 5.98
C ASP A 113 -16.01 0.43 6.19
N ILE A 114 -14.70 0.68 6.09
CA ILE A 114 -14.14 2.04 6.24
C ILE A 114 -14.62 2.94 5.09
N MET A 115 -14.60 2.44 3.84
CA MET A 115 -15.03 3.21 2.68
C MET A 115 -16.53 3.52 2.69
N ALA A 116 -17.37 2.60 3.17
CA ALA A 116 -18.81 2.83 3.28
C ALA A 116 -19.15 3.99 4.23
N VAL A 117 -18.33 4.20 5.26
CA VAL A 117 -18.48 5.36 6.17
C VAL A 117 -17.91 6.63 5.57
N LEU A 118 -16.73 6.55 4.93
CA LEU A 118 -16.07 7.71 4.32
C LEU A 118 -16.84 8.26 3.12
N PHE A 119 -17.41 7.38 2.30
CA PHE A 119 -18.11 7.72 1.05
C PHE A 119 -19.42 6.91 0.96
N PRO A 120 -20.47 7.30 1.70
CA PRO A 120 -21.76 6.65 1.61
C PRO A 120 -22.43 6.96 0.27
N ASP A 121 -23.14 5.98 -0.31
CA ASP A 121 -23.78 6.09 -1.63
C ASP A 121 -24.80 7.25 -1.73
N LEU A 122 -25.37 7.68 -0.60
CA LEU A 122 -26.47 8.63 -0.53
C LEU A 122 -26.23 9.76 0.50
N GLY A 123 -25.01 10.27 0.63
CA GLY A 123 -24.73 11.34 1.60
C GLY A 123 -23.41 12.10 1.41
N LEU A 124 -23.21 13.11 2.26
CA LEU A 124 -21.91 13.75 2.45
C LEU A 124 -20.97 12.77 3.17
N GLY A 125 -19.71 12.70 2.72
CA GLY A 125 -18.72 11.81 3.31
C GLY A 125 -18.56 12.04 4.81
N ASN A 126 -18.68 10.98 5.61
CA ASN A 126 -18.55 11.07 7.06
C ASN A 126 -17.13 10.78 7.50
N THR A 127 -16.76 11.30 8.66
CA THR A 127 -15.47 11.01 9.27
C THR A 127 -15.53 9.66 9.97
N TYR A 128 -14.59 8.76 9.67
CA TYR A 128 -14.48 7.46 10.33
C TYR A 128 -13.67 7.62 11.62
N SER A 129 -14.29 7.37 12.77
CA SER A 129 -13.62 7.48 14.08
C SER A 129 -12.99 6.17 14.51
N LEU A 130 -11.79 6.25 15.07
CA LEU A 130 -11.06 5.14 15.67
C LEU A 130 -10.80 5.44 17.15
N SER A 131 -10.66 4.40 17.97
CA SER A 131 -10.40 4.55 19.41
C SER A 131 -8.91 4.50 19.72
N SER A 132 -8.49 5.18 20.79
CA SER A 132 -7.11 5.07 21.28
C SER A 132 -6.83 3.62 21.70
N GLY A 133 -5.67 3.09 21.32
CA GLY A 133 -5.32 1.68 21.50
C GLY A 133 -5.66 0.77 20.31
N ASP A 134 -6.45 1.23 19.34
CA ASP A 134 -6.75 0.46 18.13
C ASP A 134 -5.54 0.39 17.20
N SER A 135 -5.44 -0.68 16.40
CA SER A 135 -4.40 -0.83 15.39
C SER A 135 -4.92 -0.46 14.01
N PHE A 136 -4.21 0.43 13.32
CA PHE A 136 -4.53 0.83 11.94
C PHE A 136 -3.39 0.45 11.01
N LEU A 137 -3.72 -0.19 9.89
CA LEU A 137 -2.78 -0.72 8.93
C LEU A 137 -3.20 -0.37 7.51
N VAL A 138 -2.23 0.09 6.72
CA VAL A 138 -2.42 0.43 5.30
C VAL A 138 -1.41 -0.34 4.46
N SER A 139 -1.91 -1.02 3.43
CA SER A 139 -1.10 -1.71 2.44
C SER A 139 -1.39 -1.13 1.05
N VAL A 140 -0.34 -0.80 0.32
CA VAL A 140 -0.41 -0.24 -1.04
C VAL A 140 0.38 -1.14 -1.97
N GLU A 141 -0.29 -1.66 -3.00
CA GLU A 141 0.30 -2.54 -4.00
C GLU A 141 0.09 -1.99 -5.40
N ASN A 142 1.10 -2.02 -6.26
CA ASN A 142 0.89 -1.65 -7.65
C ASN A 142 0.13 -2.75 -8.42
N SER A 143 -0.93 -2.35 -9.13
CA SER A 143 -1.73 -3.23 -9.97
C SER A 143 -1.24 -3.30 -11.42
N THR A 144 -0.33 -2.40 -11.82
CA THR A 144 0.22 -2.30 -13.17
C THR A 144 1.73 -2.49 -13.18
N LYS A 145 2.26 -3.22 -14.18
CA LYS A 145 3.71 -3.34 -14.41
C LYS A 145 4.31 -1.97 -14.70
N THR A 146 5.36 -1.61 -13.96
CA THR A 146 6.15 -0.40 -14.20
C THR A 146 6.85 -0.46 -15.56
N PHE A 147 7.27 0.69 -16.09
CA PHE A 147 8.00 0.75 -17.35
C PHE A 147 9.32 -0.05 -17.27
N GLY A 148 10.04 0.05 -16.14
CA GLY A 148 11.26 -0.74 -15.89
C GLY A 148 11.01 -2.25 -15.98
N THR A 149 9.92 -2.73 -15.38
CA THR A 149 9.51 -4.14 -15.45
C THR A 149 9.21 -4.58 -16.89
N LYS A 150 8.56 -3.73 -17.70
CA LYS A 150 8.26 -4.02 -19.11
C LYS A 150 9.51 -4.09 -19.98
N VAL A 151 10.43 -3.14 -19.81
CA VAL A 151 11.73 -3.11 -20.51
C VAL A 151 12.53 -4.36 -20.16
N ARG A 152 12.61 -4.69 -18.87
CA ARG A 152 13.34 -5.86 -18.37
C ARG A 152 12.74 -7.18 -18.91
N GLN A 153 11.42 -7.29 -18.98
CA GLN A 153 10.73 -8.43 -19.58
C GLN A 153 11.04 -8.58 -21.08
N LEU A 154 11.11 -7.48 -21.83
CA LEU A 154 11.49 -7.49 -23.24
C LEU A 154 12.94 -7.96 -23.45
N PHE A 155 13.87 -7.54 -22.58
CA PHE A 155 15.29 -7.85 -22.71
C PHE A 155 15.70 -9.24 -22.21
N PHE A 156 15.17 -9.71 -21.08
CA PHE A 156 15.56 -10.99 -20.48
C PHE A 156 14.62 -12.16 -20.82
N GLY A 157 13.55 -11.93 -21.60
CA GLY A 157 12.72 -13.00 -22.13
C GLY A 157 11.95 -13.81 -21.06
N GLY A 158 11.38 -13.15 -20.06
CA GLY A 158 10.65 -13.80 -18.97
C GLY A 158 9.48 -12.98 -18.43
N ASN A 159 8.42 -13.65 -17.96
CA ASN A 159 7.27 -12.98 -17.37
C ASN A 159 7.60 -12.55 -15.94
N LEU A 160 7.99 -11.29 -15.75
CA LEU A 160 8.25 -10.75 -14.41
C LEU A 160 6.92 -10.49 -13.67
N PRO A 161 6.89 -10.66 -12.34
CA PRO A 161 5.70 -10.40 -11.54
C PRO A 161 5.27 -8.94 -11.65
N THR A 162 3.96 -8.71 -11.64
CA THR A 162 3.37 -7.37 -11.72
C THR A 162 3.66 -6.53 -10.47
N GLN A 163 3.81 -7.16 -9.30
CA GLN A 163 4.04 -6.51 -8.01
C GLN A 163 5.50 -6.10 -7.82
N SER A 164 5.91 -4.95 -8.35
CA SER A 164 7.25 -4.38 -8.11
C SER A 164 7.28 -3.38 -6.95
N ILE A 165 6.13 -2.80 -6.58
CA ILE A 165 5.97 -1.80 -5.53
C ILE A 165 4.95 -2.30 -4.52
N PHE A 166 5.46 -2.78 -3.39
CA PHE A 166 4.69 -3.17 -2.22
C PHE A 166 5.15 -2.35 -1.01
N VAL A 167 4.19 -1.69 -0.37
CA VAL A 167 4.38 -0.87 0.83
C VAL A 167 3.32 -1.26 1.85
N LYS A 168 3.75 -1.54 3.07
CA LYS A 168 2.87 -1.83 4.21
C LYS A 168 3.34 -1.02 5.41
N TYR A 169 2.45 -0.23 5.99
CA TYR A 169 2.74 0.59 7.14
C TYR A 169 1.52 0.69 8.05
N GLY A 170 1.74 0.59 9.36
CA GLY A 170 0.67 0.59 10.34
C GLY A 170 1.20 0.85 11.75
N GLY A 171 0.28 1.09 12.68
CA GLY A 171 0.62 1.30 14.07
C GLY A 171 -0.61 1.51 14.95
N MET A 172 -0.38 1.54 16.26
CA MET A 172 -1.42 1.83 17.25
C MET A 172 -1.77 3.32 17.27
N ILE A 173 -3.05 3.61 17.43
CA ILE A 173 -3.59 4.96 17.55
C ILE A 173 -3.27 5.50 18.94
N LYS A 174 -2.91 6.78 19.01
CA LYS A 174 -2.54 7.47 20.24
C LYS A 174 -3.75 8.08 20.91
#